data_AF-A0A7G2MDL6-F1
#
_entry.id   AF-A0A7G2MDL6-F1
#
_cell.length_a   1.000
_cell.length_b   1.000
_cell.length_c   1.000
_cell.angle_alpha   90.00
_cell.angle_beta   90.00
_cell.angle_gamma   90.00
#
_symmetry.space_group_name_H-M   'P 1'
#
loop_
_entity.id
_entity.type
_entity.pdbx_description
1 polymer ?
#
loop_
_entity_poly.entity_id
_entity_poly.type
_entity_poly.pdbx_seq_one_letter_code
_entity_poly.pdbx_strand_id
1 'polypeptide(L)'
;MLNSAEMRIYLLGGDGQSGVQTVNGYQDFIHHISEGGTFSSSAPGVPIYCGFAYLTDNSPVKIKFKINISSDPVYARIEYHNYRKDYFDRVCFARYGDAYLSFYSDINGTIKTVPAEFIKFKYRLAYRYYECYDANWDELTKDIFEIKDEGIIENIYHENSILLKKNLCLEQLKDYIEYVGEKTWCQESGYQLTNGDYYKLLLPKVIDHSYVSVWPEENY
;
A
#
# COMPACT_ATOMS: atom_id res chain seq x y z
N MET A 1 22.83 -15.75 7.57
CA MET A 1 21.85 -15.16 8.51
C MET A 1 21.35 -16.16 9.55
N LEU A 2 21.01 -17.41 9.22
CA LEU A 2 20.62 -18.43 10.23
C LEU A 2 21.75 -18.84 11.19
N ASN A 3 23.00 -18.95 10.70
CA ASN A 3 24.14 -19.44 11.50
C ASN A 3 24.62 -18.48 12.62
N SER A 4 24.07 -17.25 12.68
CA SER A 4 24.46 -16.24 13.67
C SER A 4 23.30 -15.78 14.55
N ALA A 5 22.13 -16.44 14.46
CA ALA A 5 20.95 -16.09 15.24
C ALA A 5 20.99 -16.78 16.61
N GLU A 6 20.85 -16.02 17.70
CA GLU A 6 20.61 -16.55 19.04
C GLU A 6 19.10 -16.80 19.20
N MET A 7 18.71 -18.01 19.62
CA MET A 7 17.32 -18.38 19.84
C MET A 7 17.10 -18.77 21.30
N ARG A 8 15.97 -18.36 21.88
CA ARG A 8 15.57 -18.72 23.24
C ARG A 8 14.19 -19.37 23.17
N ILE A 9 14.07 -20.59 23.67
CA ILE A 9 12.81 -21.33 23.72
C ILE A 9 12.29 -21.35 25.16
N TYR A 10 10.98 -21.20 25.31
CA TYR A 10 10.28 -21.49 26.55
C TYR A 10 9.39 -22.71 26.35
N LEU A 11 9.66 -23.80 27.08
CA LEU A 11 8.93 -25.06 26.96
C LEU A 11 7.90 -25.17 28.08
N LEU A 12 6.64 -25.34 27.68
CA LEU A 12 5.53 -25.59 28.59
C LEU A 12 5.08 -27.04 28.43
N GLY A 13 5.16 -27.84 29.50
CA GLY A 13 4.45 -29.11 29.58
C GLY A 13 5.16 -30.40 29.14
N GLY A 14 6.44 -30.35 28.78
CA GLY A 14 7.22 -31.57 28.49
C GLY A 14 7.40 -32.44 29.74
N ASP A 15 7.23 -33.76 29.64
CA ASP A 15 7.34 -34.76 30.73
C ASP A 15 6.73 -34.35 32.09
N GLY A 16 5.71 -33.48 32.08
CA GLY A 16 5.09 -32.94 33.30
C GLY A 16 5.94 -31.92 34.08
N GLN A 17 7.07 -31.47 33.53
CA GLN A 17 7.92 -30.41 34.11
C GLN A 17 7.90 -29.18 33.19
N SER A 18 7.61 -28.00 33.75
CA SER A 18 7.79 -26.74 33.04
C SER A 18 9.21 -26.22 33.28
N GLY A 19 9.96 -25.97 32.21
CA GLY A 19 11.36 -25.56 32.31
C GLY A 19 11.77 -24.64 31.17
N VAL A 20 12.47 -23.57 31.50
CA VAL A 20 13.18 -22.74 30.51
C VAL A 20 14.40 -23.53 30.04
N GLN A 21 14.50 -23.83 28.75
CA GLN A 21 15.70 -24.40 28.15
C GLN A 21 16.21 -23.48 27.05
N THR A 22 17.46 -23.05 27.16
CA THR A 22 18.12 -22.31 26.08
C THR A 22 18.65 -23.32 25.06
N VAL A 23 18.26 -23.17 23.80
CA VAL A 23 18.82 -23.96 22.68
C VAL A 23 19.87 -23.12 21.95
N ASN A 24 20.98 -23.71 21.53
CA ASN A 24 22.06 -22.98 20.88
C ASN A 24 21.99 -23.15 19.37
N GLY A 25 21.11 -22.38 18.75
CA GLY A 25 21.02 -22.28 17.29
C GLY A 25 20.11 -23.33 16.65
N TYR A 26 20.18 -23.39 15.31
CA TYR A 26 19.17 -24.06 14.48
C TYR A 26 19.08 -25.56 14.69
N GLN A 27 20.21 -26.26 14.85
CA GLN A 27 20.20 -27.72 15.00
C GLN A 27 19.58 -28.16 16.32
N ASP A 28 19.92 -27.50 17.42
CA ASP A 28 19.30 -27.76 18.74
C ASP A 28 17.79 -27.48 18.72
N PHE A 29 17.37 -26.42 18.02
CA PHE A 29 15.96 -26.11 17.81
C PHE A 29 15.22 -27.23 17.04
N ILE A 30 15.79 -27.71 15.94
CA ILE A 30 15.21 -28.81 15.15
C ILE A 30 15.14 -30.09 15.97
N HIS A 31 16.22 -30.44 16.67
CA HIS A 31 16.29 -31.58 17.57
C HIS A 31 15.16 -31.53 18.61
N HIS A 32 14.97 -30.37 19.26
CA HIS A 32 13.88 -30.16 20.24
C HIS A 32 12.47 -30.32 19.67
N ILE A 33 12.22 -29.87 18.44
CA ILE A 33 10.89 -30.04 17.81
C ILE A 33 10.69 -31.49 17.37
N SER A 34 11.73 -32.14 16.86
CA SER A 34 11.65 -33.54 16.42
C SER A 34 11.54 -34.53 17.58
N GLU A 35 12.13 -34.21 18.73
CA GLU A 35 12.18 -35.08 19.90
C GLU A 35 11.26 -34.64 21.04
N GLY A 36 10.58 -33.49 20.90
CA GLY A 36 9.64 -32.91 21.86
C GLY A 36 8.40 -33.75 22.21
N GLY A 37 8.34 -34.98 21.70
CA GLY A 37 7.66 -36.08 22.36
C GLY A 37 6.46 -36.63 21.58
N THR A 38 6.42 -37.96 21.50
CA THR A 38 5.16 -38.68 21.28
C THR A 38 4.42 -38.75 22.60
N PHE A 39 3.09 -38.62 22.57
CA PHE A 39 2.28 -38.79 23.77
C PHE A 39 2.62 -40.09 24.51
N SER A 40 2.77 -40.01 25.83
CA SER A 40 2.92 -41.17 26.71
C SER A 40 1.87 -41.15 27.81
N SER A 41 1.21 -42.29 28.04
CA SER A 41 0.26 -42.43 29.15
C SER A 41 0.93 -42.38 30.53
N SER A 42 2.24 -42.70 30.62
CA SER A 42 3.02 -42.57 31.86
C SER A 42 3.45 -41.12 32.14
N ALA A 43 3.37 -40.23 31.14
CA ALA A 43 3.69 -38.82 31.24
C ALA A 43 2.66 -38.01 30.42
N PRO A 44 1.43 -37.82 30.93
CA PRO A 44 0.28 -37.33 30.14
C PRO A 44 0.36 -35.84 29.76
N GLY A 45 1.46 -35.14 30.08
CA GLY A 45 1.65 -33.73 29.82
C GLY A 45 0.84 -32.81 30.75
N VAL A 46 0.69 -31.55 30.35
CA VAL A 46 -0.08 -30.53 31.08
C VAL A 46 -1.05 -29.80 30.13
N PRO A 47 -2.15 -29.21 30.62
CA PRO A 47 -3.04 -28.40 29.78
C PRO A 47 -2.33 -27.15 29.23
N ILE A 48 -2.32 -26.97 27.91
CA ILE A 48 -1.72 -25.80 27.22
C ILE A 48 -2.76 -24.90 26.52
N TYR A 49 -4.01 -25.34 26.44
CA TYR A 49 -5.10 -24.63 25.79
C TYR A 49 -6.43 -24.95 26.46
N CYS A 50 -7.33 -23.97 26.52
CA CYS A 50 -8.73 -24.16 26.90
C CYS A 50 -9.64 -23.32 26.00
N GLY A 51 -10.86 -23.82 25.76
CA GLY A 51 -11.91 -23.09 25.05
C GLY A 51 -13.05 -22.75 26.01
N PHE A 52 -13.76 -21.67 25.71
CA PHE A 52 -14.92 -21.22 26.49
C PHE A 52 -16.15 -21.11 25.60
N ALA A 53 -17.34 -21.30 26.18
CA ALA A 53 -18.62 -21.16 25.50
C ALA A 53 -19.56 -20.25 26.30
N TYR A 54 -20.42 -19.51 25.61
CA TYR A 54 -21.47 -18.71 26.23
C TYR A 54 -22.56 -19.62 26.82
N LEU A 55 -22.96 -19.41 28.08
CA LEU A 55 -24.01 -20.21 28.72
C LEU A 55 -25.38 -20.08 28.04
N THR A 56 -25.61 -18.96 27.34
CA THR A 56 -26.90 -18.63 26.72
C THR A 56 -27.21 -19.47 25.48
N ASP A 57 -26.18 -19.84 24.71
CA ASP A 57 -26.35 -20.49 23.40
C ASP A 57 -25.29 -21.54 23.09
N ASN A 58 -24.38 -21.84 24.04
CA ASN A 58 -23.23 -22.73 23.88
C ASN A 58 -22.29 -22.35 22.72
N SER A 59 -22.39 -21.13 22.19
CA SER A 59 -21.51 -20.69 21.10
C SER A 59 -20.09 -20.42 21.63
N PRO A 60 -19.04 -20.63 20.82
CA PRO A 60 -17.66 -20.41 21.25
C PRO A 60 -17.37 -18.94 21.55
N VAL A 61 -16.72 -18.66 22.68
CA VAL A 61 -16.21 -17.32 23.01
C VAL A 61 -15.03 -16.98 22.09
N LYS A 62 -15.07 -15.81 21.48
CA LYS A 62 -13.97 -15.28 20.65
C LYS A 62 -13.38 -14.04 21.33
N ILE A 63 -12.10 -14.11 21.69
CA ILE A 63 -11.37 -12.97 22.22
C ILE A 63 -10.94 -12.08 21.04
N LYS A 64 -11.32 -10.80 21.07
CA LYS A 64 -10.86 -9.80 20.10
C LYS A 64 -9.70 -9.02 20.72
N PHE A 65 -8.51 -9.23 20.21
CA PHE A 65 -7.35 -8.42 20.59
C PHE A 65 -7.31 -7.15 19.74
N LYS A 66 -7.10 -5.99 20.38
CA LYS A 66 -6.69 -4.76 19.71
C LYS A 66 -5.24 -4.49 20.12
N ILE A 67 -4.33 -4.53 19.15
CA ILE A 67 -2.91 -4.30 19.38
C ILE A 67 -2.59 -2.93 18.79
N ASN A 68 -2.00 -2.04 19.59
CA ASN A 68 -1.44 -0.79 19.11
C ASN A 68 0.05 -1.04 18.84
N ILE A 69 0.43 -1.09 17.57
CA ILE A 69 1.83 -1.22 17.18
C ILE A 69 2.37 0.19 16.99
N SER A 70 3.39 0.57 17.76
CA SER A 70 4.18 1.77 17.45
C SER A 70 5.20 1.38 16.40
N SER A 71 4.97 1.77 15.15
CA SER A 71 5.97 1.69 14.09
C SER A 71 6.46 3.09 13.74
N ASP A 72 7.69 3.18 13.22
CA ASP A 72 8.11 4.41 12.56
C ASP A 72 7.10 4.76 11.45
N PRO A 73 6.81 6.06 11.25
CA PRO A 73 5.86 6.46 10.23
C PRO A 73 6.39 6.07 8.85
N VAL A 74 5.59 5.30 8.11
CA VAL A 74 5.83 5.10 6.68
C VAL A 74 5.33 6.34 5.95
N TYR A 75 6.18 6.91 5.10
CA TYR A 75 5.82 8.01 4.22
C TYR A 75 5.55 7.45 2.83
N ALA A 76 4.42 7.81 2.23
CA ALA A 76 3.99 7.26 0.94
C ALA A 76 3.58 8.36 -0.04
N ARG A 77 3.93 8.19 -1.32
CA ARG A 77 3.39 9.01 -2.43
C ARG A 77 3.17 8.18 -3.68
N ILE A 78 2.33 8.71 -4.56
CA ILE A 78 2.27 8.28 -5.94
C ILE A 78 3.47 8.86 -6.69
N GLU A 79 4.15 8.00 -7.44
CA GLU A 79 5.19 8.34 -8.38
C GLU A 79 4.81 7.76 -9.74
N TYR A 80 5.28 8.39 -10.81
CA TYR A 80 5.12 7.82 -12.13
C TYR A 80 6.50 7.58 -12.72
N HIS A 81 6.68 6.52 -13.49
CA HIS A 81 7.92 6.21 -14.19
C HIS A 81 7.63 5.93 -15.67
N ASN A 82 8.67 5.75 -16.49
CA ASN A 82 8.56 5.38 -17.90
C ASN A 82 7.64 6.31 -18.72
N TYR A 83 7.85 7.61 -18.55
CA TYR A 83 7.04 8.63 -19.22
C TYR A 83 7.22 8.62 -20.73
N ARG A 84 6.12 8.81 -21.44
CA ARG A 84 6.15 9.19 -22.85
C ARG A 84 5.09 10.21 -23.19
N LYS A 85 5.36 10.98 -24.24
CA LYS A 85 4.42 11.95 -24.80
C LYS A 85 4.27 11.65 -26.28
N ASP A 86 3.05 11.30 -26.67
CA ASP A 86 2.68 10.95 -28.02
C ASP A 86 1.90 12.12 -28.62
N TYR A 87 2.37 12.65 -29.75
CA TYR A 87 1.71 13.75 -30.46
C TYR A 87 0.77 13.19 -31.52
N PHE A 88 -0.45 13.72 -31.57
CA PHE A 88 -1.41 13.43 -32.64
C PHE A 88 -1.27 14.45 -33.78
N ASP A 89 -0.94 15.70 -33.44
CA ASP A 89 -0.56 16.77 -34.37
C ASP A 89 0.36 17.79 -33.65
N ARG A 90 0.42 19.04 -34.11
CA ARG A 90 1.28 20.09 -33.53
C ARG A 90 0.87 20.49 -32.10
N VAL A 91 -0.42 20.41 -31.76
CA VAL A 91 -1.00 20.89 -30.51
C VAL A 91 -1.62 19.75 -29.70
N CYS A 92 -2.24 18.77 -30.35
CA CYS A 92 -2.85 17.61 -29.71
C CYS A 92 -1.82 16.58 -29.27
N PHE A 93 -1.90 16.12 -28.02
CA PHE A 93 -1.00 15.11 -27.47
C PHE A 93 -1.65 14.24 -26.40
N ALA A 94 -1.03 13.11 -26.08
CA ALA A 94 -1.29 12.34 -24.86
C ALA A 94 0.02 12.04 -24.12
N ARG A 95 -0.01 12.17 -22.78
CA ARG A 95 1.09 11.77 -21.89
C ARG A 95 0.72 10.47 -21.20
N TYR A 96 1.68 9.54 -21.15
CA TYR A 96 1.53 8.26 -20.48
C TYR A 96 2.63 8.04 -19.44
N GLY A 97 2.33 7.25 -18.42
CA GLY A 97 3.32 6.80 -17.44
C GLY A 97 2.85 5.57 -16.66
N ASP A 98 3.81 4.88 -16.07
CA ASP A 98 3.55 3.76 -15.14
C ASP A 98 3.37 4.33 -13.74
N ALA A 99 2.21 4.10 -13.12
CA ALA A 99 1.89 4.61 -11.79
C ALA A 99 2.37 3.66 -10.70
N TYR A 100 3.13 4.17 -9.74
CA TYR A 100 3.67 3.47 -8.59
C TYR A 100 3.25 4.14 -7.30
N LEU A 101 2.89 3.33 -6.30
CA LEU A 101 2.85 3.72 -4.91
C LEU A 101 4.24 3.47 -4.30
N SER A 102 4.94 4.52 -3.88
CA SER A 102 6.31 4.43 -3.33
C SER A 102 6.37 4.69 -1.82
N PHE A 103 7.29 4.02 -1.13
CA PHE A 103 7.43 4.06 0.32
C PHE A 103 8.79 4.57 0.79
N TYR A 104 8.76 5.37 1.87
CA TYR A 104 9.91 6.05 2.44
C TYR A 104 9.88 6.04 3.97
N SER A 105 11.04 6.05 4.61
CA SER A 105 11.17 6.17 6.08
C SER A 105 11.32 7.61 6.55
N ASP A 106 11.42 8.58 5.64
CA ASP A 106 11.64 9.98 5.93
C ASP A 106 10.63 10.89 5.22
N ILE A 107 10.35 12.04 5.85
CA ILE A 107 9.42 13.04 5.32
C ILE A 107 9.91 13.72 4.03
N ASN A 108 11.21 13.67 3.73
CA ASN A 108 11.74 14.23 2.49
C ASN A 108 11.58 13.26 1.31
N GLY A 109 11.18 12.01 1.55
CA GLY A 109 11.02 10.99 0.53
C GLY A 109 12.33 10.65 -0.18
N THR A 110 13.41 10.49 0.60
CA THR A 110 14.78 10.25 0.11
C THR A 110 15.30 8.86 0.45
N ILE A 111 14.84 8.26 1.56
CA ILE A 111 15.26 6.95 2.06
C ILE A 111 14.12 5.97 1.81
N LYS A 112 14.28 5.13 0.77
CA LYS A 112 13.32 4.07 0.44
C LYS A 112 13.20 3.08 1.60
N THR A 113 11.98 2.62 1.88
CA THR A 113 11.72 1.63 2.92
C THR A 113 10.72 0.58 2.44
N VAL A 114 10.64 -0.54 3.15
CA VAL A 114 9.60 -1.56 2.97
C VAL A 114 8.61 -1.42 4.12
N PRO A 115 7.34 -1.07 3.87
CA PRO A 115 6.33 -0.99 4.92
C PRO A 115 6.03 -2.36 5.50
N ALA A 116 5.64 -2.39 6.78
CA ALA A 116 5.15 -3.60 7.42
C ALA A 116 3.88 -4.14 6.74
N GLU A 117 3.71 -5.46 6.69
CA GLU A 117 2.63 -6.15 5.96
C GLU A 117 1.22 -5.75 6.41
N PHE A 118 1.06 -5.38 7.67
CA PHE A 118 -0.25 -4.98 8.20
C PHE A 118 -0.69 -3.59 7.72
N ILE A 119 0.21 -2.80 7.10
CA ILE A 119 -0.09 -1.47 6.61
C ILE A 119 -0.86 -1.59 5.29
N LYS A 120 -2.09 -1.08 5.30
CA LYS A 120 -2.97 -1.05 4.14
C LYS A 120 -3.06 0.37 3.60
N PHE A 121 -2.81 0.56 2.31
CA PHE A 121 -2.79 1.86 1.65
C PHE A 121 -4.09 2.10 0.89
N LYS A 122 -4.76 3.20 1.19
CA LYS A 122 -5.97 3.61 0.48
C LYS A 122 -5.59 4.45 -0.72
N TYR A 123 -6.09 4.08 -1.90
CA TYR A 123 -5.85 4.79 -3.14
C TYR A 123 -7.16 5.12 -3.84
N ARG A 124 -7.12 6.11 -4.73
CA ARG A 124 -8.17 6.37 -5.71
C ARG A 124 -7.58 6.77 -7.05
N LEU A 125 -8.25 6.39 -8.15
CA LEU A 125 -7.97 6.86 -9.49
C LEU A 125 -8.92 8.04 -9.78
N ALA A 126 -8.34 9.22 -9.85
CA ALA A 126 -9.05 10.45 -10.16
C ALA A 126 -8.93 10.79 -11.65
N TYR A 127 -9.94 11.51 -12.12
CA TYR A 127 -10.07 11.95 -13.50
C TYR A 127 -10.61 13.38 -13.48
N ARG A 128 -10.03 14.28 -14.27
CA ARG A 128 -10.58 15.62 -14.49
C ARG A 128 -10.68 15.89 -15.99
N TYR A 129 -11.81 16.42 -16.41
CA TYR A 129 -12.04 16.85 -17.79
C TYR A 129 -12.41 18.32 -17.76
N TYR A 130 -11.74 19.11 -18.58
CA TYR A 130 -12.03 20.52 -18.74
C TYR A 130 -11.99 20.93 -20.21
N GLU A 131 -12.87 21.86 -20.58
CA GLU A 131 -13.14 22.29 -21.96
C GLU A 131 -13.24 23.81 -21.99
N CYS A 132 -12.78 24.43 -23.08
CA CYS A 132 -12.86 25.87 -23.32
C CYS A 132 -13.04 26.15 -24.83
N TYR A 133 -13.42 27.39 -25.15
CA TYR A 133 -13.57 27.87 -26.54
C TYR A 133 -12.28 28.42 -27.15
N ASP A 134 -11.20 28.54 -26.37
CA ASP A 134 -9.91 29.03 -26.86
C ASP A 134 -8.73 28.24 -26.27
N ALA A 135 -7.61 28.22 -26.99
CA ALA A 135 -6.40 27.54 -26.52
C ALA A 135 -5.69 28.26 -25.33
N ASN A 136 -6.21 29.42 -24.91
CA ASN A 136 -5.65 30.22 -23.82
C ASN A 136 -6.20 29.81 -22.45
N TRP A 137 -7.27 28.98 -22.42
CA TRP A 137 -7.94 28.52 -21.20
C TRP A 137 -8.55 29.66 -20.37
N ASP A 138 -8.89 30.78 -21.02
CA ASP A 138 -9.38 31.98 -20.34
C ASP A 138 -10.85 31.83 -19.90
N GLU A 139 -11.64 31.02 -20.62
CA GLU A 139 -13.06 30.77 -20.33
C GLU A 139 -13.42 29.29 -20.42
N LEU A 140 -13.39 28.61 -19.26
CA LEU A 140 -13.82 27.22 -19.15
C LEU A 140 -15.33 27.08 -19.37
N THR A 141 -15.71 26.20 -20.27
CA THR A 141 -17.10 25.81 -20.55
C THR A 141 -17.54 24.59 -19.76
N LYS A 142 -16.58 23.73 -19.39
CA LYS A 142 -16.78 22.57 -18.53
C LYS A 142 -15.56 22.35 -17.66
N ASP A 143 -15.83 21.88 -16.45
CA ASP A 143 -14.83 21.38 -15.52
C ASP A 143 -15.49 20.28 -14.67
N ILE A 144 -15.06 19.04 -14.88
CA ILE A 144 -15.68 17.83 -14.33
C ILE A 144 -14.59 17.04 -13.64
N PHE A 145 -14.75 16.80 -12.35
CA PHE A 145 -13.90 15.91 -11.56
C PHE A 145 -14.67 14.64 -11.18
N GLU A 146 -14.05 13.48 -11.38
CA GLU A 146 -14.64 12.17 -11.10
C GLU A 146 -13.62 11.21 -10.48
N ILE A 147 -14.09 10.42 -9.51
CA ILE A 147 -13.36 9.25 -9.01
C ILE A 147 -13.81 8.03 -9.82
N LYS A 148 -12.87 7.43 -10.56
CA LYS A 148 -13.12 6.28 -11.44
C LYS A 148 -12.93 4.94 -10.72
N ASP A 149 -12.06 4.90 -9.73
CA ASP A 149 -11.76 3.71 -8.94
C ASP A 149 -11.26 4.13 -7.56
N GLU A 150 -11.53 3.30 -6.55
CA GLU A 150 -11.00 3.47 -5.20
C GLU A 150 -10.81 2.12 -4.55
N GLY A 151 -9.80 2.01 -3.69
CA GLY A 151 -9.48 0.72 -3.11
C GLY A 151 -8.44 0.78 -2.02
N ILE A 152 -8.13 -0.41 -1.54
CA ILE A 152 -7.12 -0.67 -0.53
C ILE A 152 -6.11 -1.63 -1.13
N ILE A 153 -4.82 -1.32 -1.03
CA ILE A 153 -3.73 -2.15 -1.52
C ILE A 153 -2.74 -2.48 -0.40
N GLU A 154 -2.19 -3.70 -0.45
CA GLU A 154 -1.24 -4.24 0.53
C GLU A 154 0.08 -4.57 -0.17
N ASN A 155 1.20 -4.38 0.52
CA ASN A 155 2.53 -4.68 -0.01
C ASN A 155 2.89 -6.16 0.15
N ILE A 156 2.18 -7.03 -0.56
CA ILE A 156 2.36 -8.50 -0.49
C ILE A 156 3.72 -8.98 -1.04
N TYR A 157 4.43 -8.12 -1.77
CA TYR A 157 5.72 -8.45 -2.39
C TYR A 157 6.92 -7.97 -1.57
N HIS A 158 6.67 -7.28 -0.45
CA HIS A 158 7.72 -6.73 0.43
C HIS A 158 8.73 -5.84 -0.29
N GLU A 159 8.24 -5.05 -1.27
CA GLU A 159 9.06 -4.12 -2.04
C GLU A 159 8.97 -2.69 -1.50
N ASN A 160 9.83 -1.79 -1.99
CA ASN A 160 9.80 -0.37 -1.63
C ASN A 160 8.80 0.46 -2.47
N SER A 161 8.10 -0.20 -3.39
CA SER A 161 7.01 0.39 -4.17
C SER A 161 6.07 -0.69 -4.69
N ILE A 162 4.84 -0.31 -5.04
CA ILE A 162 3.86 -1.17 -5.69
C ILE A 162 3.46 -0.53 -7.02
N LEU A 163 3.53 -1.29 -8.12
CA LEU A 163 2.97 -0.89 -9.40
C LEU A 163 1.44 -0.93 -9.34
N LEU A 164 0.80 0.23 -9.52
CA LEU A 164 -0.66 0.36 -9.57
C LEU A 164 -1.20 0.12 -10.98
N LYS A 165 -0.57 0.75 -11.98
CA LYS A 165 -1.01 0.64 -13.37
C LYS A 165 0.13 0.95 -14.34
N LYS A 166 0.31 0.07 -15.33
CA LYS A 166 1.18 0.39 -16.46
C LYS A 166 0.46 1.28 -17.45
N ASN A 167 1.21 2.17 -18.10
CA ASN A 167 0.78 2.92 -19.25
C ASN A 167 -0.53 3.71 -19.03
N LEU A 168 -0.69 4.33 -17.86
CA LEU A 168 -1.82 5.19 -17.55
C LEU A 168 -1.76 6.45 -18.42
N CYS A 169 -2.87 6.83 -19.04
CA CYS A 169 -3.00 8.11 -19.75
C CYS A 169 -3.12 9.25 -18.73
N LEU A 170 -2.00 9.90 -18.44
CA LEU A 170 -1.89 10.94 -17.42
C LEU A 170 -2.56 12.24 -17.87
N GLU A 171 -2.45 12.54 -19.16
CA GLU A 171 -3.00 13.75 -19.76
C GLU A 171 -3.32 13.50 -21.22
N GLN A 172 -4.39 14.09 -21.71
CA GLN A 172 -4.70 14.15 -23.12
C GLN A 172 -5.27 15.53 -23.44
N LEU A 173 -4.63 16.22 -24.38
CA LEU A 173 -5.07 17.49 -24.90
C LEU A 173 -5.46 17.32 -26.36
N LYS A 174 -6.62 17.87 -26.73
CA LYS A 174 -7.04 17.97 -28.13
C LYS A 174 -7.69 19.30 -28.44
N ASP A 175 -7.35 19.79 -29.62
CA ASP A 175 -7.99 20.92 -30.28
C ASP A 175 -8.81 20.40 -31.47
N TYR A 176 -10.02 20.92 -31.64
CA TYR A 176 -10.81 20.62 -32.84
C TYR A 176 -11.69 21.81 -33.23
N ILE A 177 -12.03 21.89 -34.53
CA ILE A 177 -12.95 22.90 -35.07
C ILE A 177 -14.36 22.29 -35.10
N GLU A 178 -15.28 22.88 -34.33
CA GLU A 178 -16.71 22.56 -34.36
C GLU A 178 -17.47 23.59 -35.22
N TYR A 179 -18.72 23.30 -35.60
CA TYR A 179 -19.58 24.24 -36.35
C TYR A 179 -19.75 25.62 -35.68
N VAL A 180 -19.51 25.69 -34.36
CA VAL A 180 -19.72 26.87 -33.51
C VAL A 180 -18.41 27.58 -33.11
N GLY A 181 -17.24 27.08 -33.54
CA GLY A 181 -15.93 27.64 -33.20
C GLY A 181 -14.87 26.57 -32.91
N GLU A 182 -13.65 27.01 -32.63
CA GLU A 182 -12.59 26.15 -32.08
C GLU A 182 -12.95 25.74 -30.64
N LYS A 183 -12.66 24.50 -30.30
CA LYS A 183 -12.76 23.99 -28.93
C LYS A 183 -11.49 23.25 -28.58
N THR A 184 -11.03 23.50 -27.37
CA THR A 184 -9.93 22.78 -26.75
C THR A 184 -10.47 22.05 -25.54
N TRP A 185 -10.08 20.78 -25.40
CA TRP A 185 -10.33 20.05 -24.17
C TRP A 185 -9.07 19.34 -23.70
N CYS A 186 -9.01 19.19 -22.40
CA CYS A 186 -7.95 18.47 -21.72
C CYS A 186 -8.59 17.50 -20.73
N GLN A 187 -7.97 16.34 -20.65
CA GLN A 187 -8.33 15.29 -19.74
C GLN A 187 -7.10 14.88 -18.98
N GLU A 188 -7.20 14.86 -17.67
CA GLU A 188 -6.15 14.38 -16.78
C GLU A 188 -6.62 13.17 -16.00
N SER A 189 -5.72 12.23 -15.74
CA SER A 189 -6.00 11.16 -14.81
C SER A 189 -4.77 10.76 -13.99
N GLY A 190 -4.99 10.35 -12.77
CA GLY A 190 -3.90 10.02 -11.86
C GLY A 190 -4.38 9.28 -10.63
N TYR A 191 -3.48 8.48 -10.07
CA TYR A 191 -3.68 7.91 -8.75
C TYR A 191 -3.41 8.97 -7.68
N GLN A 192 -4.18 8.89 -6.61
CA GLN A 192 -4.03 9.67 -5.40
C GLN A 192 -4.04 8.70 -4.20
N LEU A 193 -3.23 9.01 -3.19
CA LEU A 193 -3.32 8.35 -1.88
C LEU A 193 -4.25 9.17 -0.99
N THR A 194 -5.11 8.48 -0.24
CA THR A 194 -5.95 9.13 0.77
C THR A 194 -5.42 8.84 2.18
N ASN A 195 -5.92 9.55 3.18
CA ASN A 195 -5.47 9.39 4.58
C ASN A 195 -5.73 7.96 5.09
N GLY A 196 -4.69 7.39 5.71
CA GLY A 196 -4.74 6.08 6.36
C GLY A 196 -4.13 6.11 7.75
N ASP A 197 -4.31 5.02 8.49
CA ASP A 197 -4.00 4.99 9.93
C ASP A 197 -2.49 4.83 10.23
N TYR A 198 -1.73 4.29 9.27
CA TYR A 198 -0.34 3.83 9.49
C TYR A 198 0.68 4.43 8.54
N TYR A 199 0.31 5.41 7.72
CA TYR A 199 1.23 6.09 6.81
C TYR A 199 0.90 7.57 6.70
N LYS A 200 1.91 8.35 6.34
CA LYS A 200 1.81 9.78 6.07
C LYS A 200 1.95 10.02 4.57
N LEU A 201 1.13 10.92 4.06
CA LEU A 201 1.17 11.33 2.66
C LEU A 201 2.37 12.25 2.43
N LEU A 202 3.18 11.93 1.42
CA LEU A 202 4.14 12.85 0.85
C LEU A 202 3.52 13.60 -0.31
N LEU A 203 4.00 14.81 -0.55
CA LEU A 203 3.63 15.55 -1.74
C LEU A 203 4.02 14.76 -3.00
N PRO A 204 3.18 14.80 -4.04
CA PRO A 204 3.52 14.18 -5.31
C PRO A 204 4.83 14.73 -5.86
N LYS A 205 5.57 13.87 -6.57
CA LYS A 205 6.80 14.29 -7.25
C LYS A 205 6.44 15.02 -8.53
N VAL A 206 6.92 16.25 -8.69
CA VAL A 206 6.80 17.00 -9.95
C VAL A 206 7.60 16.28 -11.02
N ILE A 207 6.98 16.07 -12.18
CA ILE A 207 7.53 15.27 -13.28
C ILE A 207 8.24 16.19 -14.28
N ASP A 208 7.61 17.32 -14.57
CA ASP A 208 8.11 18.40 -15.43
C ASP A 208 7.46 19.71 -14.96
N HIS A 209 8.07 20.86 -15.27
CA HIS A 209 7.56 22.20 -15.00
C HIS A 209 6.13 22.44 -15.52
N SER A 210 5.65 21.59 -16.43
CA SER A 210 4.31 21.64 -17.02
C SER A 210 3.31 20.60 -16.48
N TYR A 211 3.74 19.65 -15.64
CA TYR A 211 2.87 18.57 -15.15
C TYR A 211 3.06 18.41 -13.63
N VAL A 212 2.24 19.16 -12.89
CA VAL A 212 2.03 18.94 -11.47
C VAL A 212 1.07 17.76 -11.37
N SER A 213 1.49 16.72 -10.65
CA SER A 213 0.70 15.51 -10.44
C SER A 213 -0.65 15.84 -9.79
N VAL A 214 -1.68 15.94 -10.63
CA VAL A 214 -3.11 15.62 -10.43
C VAL A 214 -3.64 15.98 -9.04
N TRP A 215 -3.74 17.29 -8.81
CA TRP A 215 -4.59 17.94 -7.79
C TRP A 215 -4.27 17.62 -6.31
N PRO A 216 -3.13 18.09 -5.76
CA PRO A 216 -2.85 17.95 -4.33
C PRO A 216 -3.88 18.65 -3.43
N GLU A 217 -4.53 19.69 -3.94
CA GLU A 217 -5.55 20.49 -3.23
C GLU A 217 -6.87 19.72 -3.03
N GLU A 218 -7.10 18.66 -3.80
CA GLU A 218 -8.31 17.85 -3.71
C GLU A 218 -8.10 16.56 -2.89
N ASN A 219 -6.91 16.37 -2.31
CA ASN A 219 -6.57 15.24 -1.42
C ASN A 219 -7.10 15.40 0.03
N TYR A 220 -7.96 16.39 0.27
CA TYR A 220 -8.52 16.72 1.60
C TYR A 220 -9.97 16.27 1.75
#